data_AF-A0A661VCP9-F1
#
_entry.id   AF-A0A661VCP9-F1
#
_cell.length_a   1.000
_cell.length_b   1.000
_cell.length_c   1.000
_cell.angle_alpha   90.00
_cell.angle_beta   90.00
_cell.angle_gamma   90.00
#
_symmetry.space_group_name_H-M   'P 1'
#
loop_
_entity.id
_entity.type
_entity.pdbx_description
1 polymer ?
#
loop_
_entity_poly.entity_id
_entity_poly.type
_entity_poly.pdbx_seq_one_letter_code
_entity_poly.pdbx_strand_id
1 'polypeptide(L)'
;METISIALYDSISPSVNLLERAFNYEWESNGKRYELTVERIDNNDVLGGRLANYDVFVMGASGRQYFHAITEKWKEEVKNFIYNGGGYLGICGGANIVSKGIDHPRFMLDLL
;
A
#
# COMPACT_ATOMS: atom_id res chain seq x y z
N MET A 1 -24.42 0.65 -6.98
CA MET A 1 -23.16 1.35 -6.70
C MET A 1 -22.28 0.34 -6.02
N GLU A 2 -21.10 0.06 -6.58
CA GLU A 2 -20.11 -0.82 -5.97
C GLU A 2 -18.98 0.05 -5.40
N THR A 3 -18.59 -0.25 -4.17
CA THR A 3 -17.56 0.50 -3.45
C THR A 3 -16.31 -0.35 -3.39
N ILE A 4 -15.17 0.26 -3.71
CA ILE A 4 -13.84 -0.34 -3.57
C ILE A 4 -13.15 0.35 -2.40
N SER A 5 -12.85 -0.43 -1.36
CA SER A 5 -12.21 0.03 -0.13
C SER A 5 -10.69 0.02 -0.28
N ILE A 6 -10.07 1.19 -0.10
CA ILE A 6 -8.64 1.42 -0.26
C ILE A 6 -8.00 1.72 1.09
N ALA A 7 -7.06 0.88 1.49
CA ALA A 7 -6.11 1.18 2.55
C ALA A 7 -4.92 1.97 1.98
N LEU A 8 -4.84 3.26 2.29
CA LEU A 8 -3.70 4.11 1.92
C LEU A 8 -2.68 4.15 3.06
N TYR A 9 -1.48 3.61 2.82
CA TYR A 9 -0.45 3.57 3.85
C TYR A 9 0.10 4.97 4.16
N ASP A 10 -0.06 5.41 5.40
CA ASP A 10 0.31 6.76 5.80
C ASP A 10 1.83 6.98 5.75
N SER A 11 2.22 8.22 5.43
CA SER A 11 3.59 8.59 5.15
C SER A 11 3.86 10.02 5.59
N ILE A 12 5.10 10.28 6.03
CA ILE A 12 5.55 11.66 6.29
C ILE A 12 5.63 12.50 5.01
N SER A 13 5.63 11.85 3.84
CA SER A 13 5.68 12.55 2.55
C SER A 13 4.33 13.20 2.25
N PRO A 14 4.29 14.52 1.94
CA PRO A 14 3.07 15.21 1.52
C PRO A 14 2.39 14.60 0.28
N SER A 15 3.12 13.79 -0.50
CA SER A 15 2.57 13.08 -1.66
C SER A 15 1.41 12.16 -1.31
N VAL A 16 1.31 11.67 -0.06
CA VAL A 16 0.17 10.84 0.38
C VAL A 16 -1.15 11.62 0.29
N ASN A 17 -1.14 12.93 0.53
CA ASN A 17 -2.33 13.78 0.39
C ASN A 17 -2.79 13.86 -1.06
N LEU A 18 -1.86 13.81 -2.02
CA LEU A 18 -2.20 13.80 -3.45
C LEU A 18 -2.79 12.44 -3.85
N LEU A 19 -2.28 11.33 -3.31
CA LEU A 19 -2.83 10.00 -3.54
C LEU A 19 -4.27 9.91 -3.00
N GLU A 20 -4.49 10.32 -1.76
CA GLU A 20 -5.82 10.36 -1.15
C GLU A 20 -6.82 11.16 -1.99
N ARG A 21 -6.42 12.34 -2.48
CA ARG A 21 -7.25 13.16 -3.39
C ARG A 21 -7.48 12.49 -4.74
N ALA A 22 -6.47 11.82 -5.30
CA ALA A 22 -6.58 11.15 -6.59
C ALA A 22 -7.55 9.97 -6.55
N PHE A 23 -7.66 9.32 -5.39
CA PHE A 23 -8.62 8.25 -5.16
C PHE A 23 -9.99 8.74 -4.71
N ASN A 24 -10.23 10.04 -4.57
CA ASN A 24 -11.60 10.55 -4.48
C ASN A 24 -12.21 10.58 -5.89
N TYR A 25 -12.56 9.39 -6.38
CA TYR A 25 -12.96 9.17 -7.75
C TYR A 25 -14.13 8.19 -7.84
N GLU A 26 -15.05 8.51 -8.74
CA GLU A 26 -16.17 7.69 -9.11
C GLU A 26 -16.26 7.60 -10.62
N TRP A 27 -16.76 6.48 -11.12
CA TRP A 27 -16.98 6.29 -12.55
C TRP A 27 -18.16 5.37 -12.83
N GLU A 28 -18.62 5.40 -14.07
CA GLU A 28 -19.61 4.45 -14.58
C GLU A 28 -19.00 3.62 -15.70
N SER A 29 -19.24 2.31 -15.67
CA SER A 29 -18.86 1.39 -16.73
C SER A 29 -19.92 0.33 -16.88
N ASN A 30 -20.34 0.04 -18.11
CA ASN A 30 -21.35 -0.97 -18.43
C ASN A 30 -22.67 -0.83 -17.62
N GLY A 31 -23.13 0.40 -17.39
CA GLY A 31 -24.35 0.68 -16.62
C GLY A 31 -24.22 0.44 -15.11
N LYS A 32 -22.99 0.25 -14.59
CA LYS A 32 -22.70 0.12 -13.16
C LYS A 32 -21.82 1.29 -12.71
N ARG A 33 -22.23 1.95 -11.62
CA ARG A 33 -21.45 3.01 -10.96
C ARG A 33 -20.55 2.41 -9.89
N TYR A 34 -19.31 2.89 -9.87
CA TYR A 34 -18.24 2.53 -8.95
C TYR A 34 -17.76 3.76 -8.19
N GLU A 35 -17.34 3.56 -6.96
CA GLU A 35 -16.75 4.57 -6.08
C GLU A 35 -15.52 3.98 -5.38
N LEU A 36 -14.49 4.80 -5.20
CA LEU A 36 -13.36 4.48 -4.34
C LEU A 36 -13.56 5.16 -2.98
N THR A 37 -13.42 4.38 -1.90
CA THR A 37 -13.37 4.91 -0.53
C THR A 37 -11.98 4.70 0.03
N VAL A 38 -11.37 5.75 0.56
CA VAL A 38 -9.98 5.72 1.03
C VAL A 38 -9.94 5.89 2.54
N GLU A 39 -9.22 5.01 3.21
CA GLU A 39 -8.85 5.17 4.61
C GLU A 39 -7.33 5.16 4.74
N ARG A 40 -6.79 6.10 5.52
CA ARG A 40 -5.38 6.05 5.89
C ARG A 40 -5.17 5.04 6.99
N ILE A 41 -4.19 4.18 6.79
CA ILE A 41 -3.77 3.19 7.78
C ILE A 41 -2.28 3.34 8.08
N ASP A 42 -1.88 2.94 9.28
CA ASP A 42 -0.50 3.02 9.72
C ASP A 42 0.13 1.63 9.94
N ASN A 43 1.34 1.63 10.51
CA ASN A 43 2.05 0.40 10.83
C ASN A 43 1.30 -0.49 11.84
N ASN A 44 0.69 0.11 12.87
CA ASN A 44 -0.02 -0.66 13.89
C ASN A 44 -1.26 -1.31 13.29
N ASP A 45 -1.93 -0.64 12.35
CA ASP A 45 -3.07 -1.21 11.63
C ASP A 45 -2.67 -2.44 10.82
N VAL A 46 -1.55 -2.37 10.08
CA VAL A 46 -1.03 -3.52 9.33
C VAL A 46 -0.63 -4.64 10.28
N LEU A 47 0.12 -4.34 11.34
CA LEU A 47 0.50 -5.34 12.35
C LEU A 47 -0.71 -5.91 13.12
N GLY A 48 -1.84 -5.22 13.11
CA GLY A 48 -3.11 -5.66 13.67
C GLY A 48 -3.96 -6.50 12.71
N GLY A 49 -3.49 -6.74 11.48
CA GLY A 49 -4.22 -7.52 10.47
C GLY A 49 -5.39 -6.76 9.83
N ARG A 50 -5.46 -5.43 9.97
CA ARG A 50 -6.57 -4.63 9.45
C ARG A 50 -6.67 -4.65 7.92
N LEU A 51 -5.59 -5.00 7.21
CA LEU A 51 -5.58 -5.11 5.74
C LEU A 51 -6.69 -6.03 5.20
N ALA A 52 -7.10 -7.05 5.97
CA ALA A 52 -8.17 -7.97 5.58
C ALA A 52 -9.55 -7.30 5.38
N ASN A 53 -9.72 -6.04 5.82
CA ASN A 53 -10.97 -5.29 5.69
C ASN A 53 -11.05 -4.42 4.42
N TYR A 54 -10.01 -4.45 3.57
CA TYR A 54 -9.90 -3.59 2.39
C TYR A 54 -9.79 -4.43 1.13
N ASP A 55 -10.12 -3.84 -0.02
CA ASP A 55 -9.97 -4.47 -1.32
C ASP A 55 -8.58 -4.22 -1.90
N VAL A 56 -8.03 -3.03 -1.64
CA VAL A 56 -6.74 -2.58 -2.20
C VAL A 56 -5.87 -1.97 -1.11
N PHE A 57 -4.60 -2.39 -1.06
CA PHE A 57 -3.55 -1.73 -0.27
C PHE A 57 -2.69 -0.87 -1.19
N VAL A 58 -2.65 0.44 -0.93
CA VAL A 58 -1.86 1.41 -1.68
C VAL A 58 -0.72 1.92 -0.81
N MET A 59 0.50 1.83 -1.35
CA MET A 59 1.69 2.26 -0.66
C MET A 59 2.52 3.17 -1.55
N GLY A 60 2.71 4.40 -1.11
CA GLY A 60 3.74 5.28 -1.64
C GLY A 60 5.11 4.93 -1.06
N ALA A 61 6.01 5.92 -0.98
CA ALA A 61 7.27 5.74 -0.26
C ALA A 61 7.74 7.00 0.47
N SER A 62 8.18 6.80 1.70
CA SER A 62 9.17 7.60 2.39
C SER A 62 10.17 6.67 3.07
N GLY A 63 11.39 7.16 3.36
CA GLY A 63 12.44 6.37 4.02
C GLY A 63 11.96 5.63 5.28
N ARG A 64 11.02 6.22 6.03
CA ARG A 64 10.43 5.64 7.24
C ARG A 64 9.72 4.30 7.00
N GLN A 65 9.01 4.18 5.89
CA GLN A 65 8.16 3.02 5.62
C GLN A 65 8.99 1.75 5.33
N TYR A 66 10.23 1.91 4.83
CA TYR A 66 11.15 0.79 4.67
C TYR A 66 11.52 0.11 6.00
N PHE A 67 11.64 0.86 7.09
CA PHE A 67 11.93 0.29 8.41
C PHE A 67 10.80 -0.61 8.92
N HIS A 68 9.54 -0.31 8.59
CA HIS A 68 8.39 -1.12 9.00
C HIS A 68 8.43 -2.50 8.34
N ALA A 69 8.77 -2.55 7.05
CA ALA A 69 8.91 -3.78 6.30
C ALA A 69 10.17 -4.60 6.64
N ILE A 70 11.02 -4.16 7.57
CA ILE A 70 12.07 -5.03 8.13
C ILE A 70 11.45 -6.13 8.98
N THR A 71 10.30 -5.86 9.62
CA THR A 71 9.66 -6.80 10.53
C THR A 71 8.96 -7.93 9.76
N GLU A 72 9.22 -9.18 10.15
CA GLU A 72 8.61 -10.35 9.47
C GLU A 72 7.09 -10.34 9.58
N LYS A 73 6.54 -9.92 10.73
CA LYS A 73 5.09 -9.80 10.91
C LYS A 73 4.45 -8.87 9.88
N TRP A 74 5.02 -7.69 9.65
CA TRP A 74 4.50 -6.76 8.64
C TRP A 74 4.55 -7.39 7.24
N LYS A 75 5.65 -8.05 6.89
CA LYS A 75 5.78 -8.75 5.60
C LYS A 75 4.74 -9.85 5.44
N GLU A 76 4.48 -10.64 6.49
CA GLU A 76 3.50 -11.72 6.48
C GLU A 76 2.08 -11.17 6.27
N GLU A 77 1.69 -10.11 6.99
CA GLU A 77 0.37 -9.48 6.83
C GLU A 77 0.15 -8.98 5.40
N VAL A 78 1.13 -8.30 4.80
CA VAL A 78 1.05 -7.83 3.41
C VAL A 78 1.03 -8.99 2.41
N LYS A 79 1.87 -10.01 2.61
CA LYS A 79 1.89 -11.21 1.76
C LYS A 79 0.55 -11.96 1.82
N ASN A 80 0.00 -12.14 3.01
CA ASN A 80 -1.27 -12.83 3.22
C ASN A 80 -2.43 -12.05 2.58
N PHE A 81 -2.47 -10.73 2.74
CA PHE A 81 -3.45 -9.88 2.06
C PHE A 81 -3.43 -10.08 0.55
N ILE A 82 -2.25 -10.00 -0.08
CA ILE A 82 -2.10 -10.19 -1.53
C ILE A 82 -2.46 -11.63 -1.93
N TYR A 83 -1.97 -12.63 -1.19
CA TYR A 83 -2.24 -14.05 -1.46
C TYR A 83 -3.73 -14.38 -1.41
N ASN A 84 -4.48 -13.72 -0.52
CA ASN A 84 -5.93 -13.89 -0.37
C ASN A 84 -6.75 -13.11 -1.39
N GLY A 85 -6.12 -12.48 -2.39
CA GLY A 85 -6.80 -11.78 -3.49
C GLY A 85 -6.89 -10.26 -3.33
N GLY A 86 -6.30 -9.68 -2.29
CA GLY A 86 -6.21 -8.24 -2.11
C GLY A 86 -5.35 -7.58 -3.19
N GLY A 87 -5.82 -6.47 -3.75
CA GLY A 87 -5.07 -5.69 -4.74
C GLY A 87 -3.93 -4.90 -4.11
N TYR A 88 -2.77 -4.84 -4.76
CA TYR A 88 -1.65 -4.01 -4.29
C TYR A 88 -1.24 -2.98 -5.33
N LEU A 89 -1.11 -1.72 -4.92
CA LEU A 89 -0.54 -0.64 -5.73
C LEU A 89 0.65 0.00 -5.00
N GLY A 90 1.85 -0.31 -5.46
CA GLY A 90 3.08 0.29 -4.98
C GLY A 90 3.54 1.43 -5.90
N ILE A 91 3.89 2.58 -5.33
CA ILE A 91 4.40 3.75 -6.06
C ILE A 91 5.80 4.09 -5.55
N CYS A 92 6.76 4.23 -6.46
CA CYS A 92 8.16 4.50 -6.15
C CYS A 92 8.70 3.44 -5.16
N GLY A 93 9.10 3.83 -3.95
CA GLY A 93 9.56 2.88 -2.95
C GLY A 93 8.52 1.88 -2.46
N GLY A 94 7.21 2.16 -2.59
CA GLY A 94 6.17 1.17 -2.34
C GLY A 94 6.20 0.06 -3.39
N ALA A 95 6.57 0.36 -4.64
CA ALA A 95 6.84 -0.70 -5.62
C ALA A 95 8.09 -1.50 -5.25
N ASN A 96 9.15 -0.81 -4.79
CA ASN A 96 10.41 -1.46 -4.42
C ASN A 96 10.24 -2.41 -3.23
N ILE A 97 9.47 -2.05 -2.21
CA ILE A 97 9.39 -2.79 -0.94
C ILE A 97 8.75 -4.18 -1.07
N VAL A 98 7.85 -4.36 -2.04
CA VAL A 98 7.23 -5.66 -2.35
C VAL A 98 7.90 -6.36 -3.53
N SER A 99 8.91 -5.75 -4.13
CA SER A 99 9.74 -6.37 -5.15
C SER A 99 10.85 -7.21 -4.50
N LYS A 100 11.66 -7.89 -5.31
CA LYS A 100 12.89 -8.55 -4.84
C LYS A 100 13.97 -7.57 -4.35
N GLY A 101 13.75 -6.27 -4.49
CA GLY A 101 14.76 -5.25 -4.19
C GLY A 101 16.01 -5.46 -5.03
N ILE A 102 17.18 -5.31 -4.40
CA ILE A 102 18.48 -5.63 -4.98
C ILE A 102 18.97 -6.95 -4.35
N ASP A 103 18.88 -8.06 -5.11
CA ASP A 103 19.27 -9.41 -4.66
C ASP A 103 20.79 -9.51 -4.36
N HIS A 104 21.60 -8.61 -4.93
CA HIS A 104 23.06 -8.56 -4.79
C HIS A 104 23.60 -7.11 -4.73
N PRO A 105 23.49 -6.41 -3.59
CA PRO A 105 24.06 -5.08 -3.44
C PRO A 105 25.58 -5.17 -3.55
N ARG A 106 26.19 -4.34 -4.40
CA ARG A 106 27.64 -4.30 -4.58
C ARG A 106 28.30 -3.36 -3.58
N PHE A 107 27.54 -2.38 -3.08
CA PHE A 107 27.99 -1.41 -2.09
C PHE A 107 26.97 -1.24 -0.97
N MET A 108 27.43 -0.84 0.21
CA MET A 108 26.55 -0.52 1.36
C MET A 108 25.53 0.57 1.04
N LEU A 109 25.84 1.47 0.10
CA LEU A 109 24.94 2.51 -0.37
C LEU A 109 23.80 1.98 -1.24
N ASP A 110 23.92 0.77 -1.81
CA ASP A 110 22.84 0.15 -2.59
C ASP A 110 21.66 -0.30 -1.69
N LEU A 111 21.85 -0.29 -0.36
CA LEU A 111 20.83 -0.61 0.65
C LEU A 111 20.13 0.63 1.23
N LEU A 112 20.59 1.84 0.87
CA LEU A 112 20.05 3.13 1.33
C LEU A 112 19.15 3.76 0.27
#